data_AF-A0A961I4Q2-F1
#
_entry.id   AF-A0A961I4Q2-F1
#
_cell.length_a   1.000
_cell.length_b   1.000
_cell.length_c   1.000
_cell.angle_alpha   90.00
_cell.angle_beta   90.00
_cell.angle_gamma   90.00
#
_symmetry.space_group_name_H-M   'P 1'
#
loop_
_entity.id
_entity.type
_entity.pdbx_description
1 polymer ?
#
loop_
_entity_poly.entity_id
_entity_poly.type
_entity_poly.pdbx_seq_one_letter_code
_entity_poly.pdbx_strand_id
1 'polypeptide(L)'
;SDFADSSIGRRLSIADKMLDEREDLTTIIFTALLICDLVSDVFTGQVKGNITEYVRQRMLPACERMQIPGKDRDRLLQMFISQTRFRHSGKSKKSRPDVFRNKVFFYEAFMLFKIYTLSINDEESIQKAMFWEIGPRGRPPEVNKIISAFPPRRNQRRNGGRGGQNRSGGNRPRKNRTADKQ
;
A
#
# COMPACT_ATOMS: atom_id res chain seq x y z
N SER A 1 -35.95 10.65 -0.34
CA SER A 1 -34.69 10.52 0.43
C SER A 1 -33.95 11.82 0.32
N ASP A 2 -33.44 12.35 1.41
CA ASP A 2 -32.65 13.57 1.38
C ASP A 2 -31.31 13.31 0.69
N PHE A 3 -30.84 14.29 -0.08
CA PHE A 3 -29.55 14.18 -0.78
C PHE A 3 -28.40 13.90 0.19
N ALA A 4 -28.44 14.49 1.39
CA ALA A 4 -27.46 14.29 2.45
C ALA A 4 -27.28 12.82 2.85
N ASP A 5 -28.33 12.00 2.76
CA ASP A 5 -28.28 10.59 3.14
C ASP A 5 -27.70 9.68 2.06
N SER A 6 -27.58 10.18 0.82
CA SER A 6 -27.00 9.43 -0.29
C SER A 6 -25.50 9.20 -0.11
N SER A 7 -24.96 8.18 -0.78
CA SER A 7 -23.52 7.86 -0.80
C SER A 7 -22.67 9.08 -1.20
N ILE A 8 -23.11 9.77 -2.25
CA ILE A 8 -22.48 10.98 -2.77
C ILE A 8 -22.64 12.16 -1.79
N GLY A 9 -23.82 12.35 -1.21
CA GLY A 9 -24.09 13.41 -0.24
C GLY A 9 -23.21 13.30 1.01
N ARG A 10 -23.03 12.09 1.54
CA ARG A 10 -22.12 11.84 2.68
C ARG A 10 -20.66 12.16 2.35
N ARG A 11 -20.18 11.73 1.17
CA ARG A 11 -18.82 12.04 0.71
C ARG A 11 -18.60 13.55 0.57
N LEU A 12 -19.56 14.26 -0.01
CA LEU A 12 -19.47 15.72 -0.17
C LEU A 12 -19.56 16.45 1.17
N SER A 13 -20.42 16.01 2.09
CA SER A 13 -20.49 16.58 3.44
C SER A 13 -19.17 16.44 4.21
N ILE A 14 -18.45 15.33 4.01
CA ILE A 14 -17.11 15.15 4.57
C ILE A 14 -16.11 16.07 3.87
N ALA A 15 -16.17 16.19 2.54
CA ALA A 15 -15.31 17.10 1.79
C ALA A 15 -15.50 18.56 2.24
N ASP A 16 -16.74 18.99 2.49
CA ASP A 16 -17.04 20.33 3.02
C ASP A 16 -16.42 20.53 4.40
N LYS A 17 -16.58 19.55 5.30
CA LYS A 17 -15.93 19.59 6.62
C LYS A 17 -14.40 19.67 6.52
N MET A 18 -13.78 18.95 5.58
CA MET A 18 -12.33 19.01 5.36
C MET A 18 -11.87 20.39 4.86
N LEU A 19 -12.67 21.05 4.02
CA LEU A 19 -12.41 22.43 3.60
C LEU A 19 -12.49 23.39 4.78
N ASP A 20 -13.45 23.22 5.69
CA ASP A 20 -13.56 24.00 6.94
C ASP A 20 -12.32 23.78 7.84
N GLU A 21 -11.78 22.56 7.85
CA GLU A 21 -10.54 22.18 8.53
C GLU A 21 -9.26 22.62 7.79
N ARG A 22 -9.41 23.36 6.68
CA ARG A 22 -8.33 23.89 5.82
C ARG A 22 -7.49 22.83 5.12
N GLU A 23 -8.07 21.66 4.82
CA GLU A 23 -7.46 20.71 3.90
C GLU A 23 -7.66 21.14 2.44
N ASP A 24 -6.62 21.02 1.61
CA ASP A 24 -6.62 21.50 0.21
C ASP A 24 -7.28 20.51 -0.77
N LEU A 25 -8.58 20.60 -1.00
CA LEU A 25 -9.25 19.75 -2.00
C LEU A 25 -9.16 20.32 -3.42
N THR A 26 -8.65 19.53 -4.36
CA THR A 26 -8.57 19.89 -5.78
C THR A 26 -9.85 19.52 -6.53
N THR A 27 -10.13 20.18 -7.66
CA THR A 27 -11.29 19.90 -8.51
C THR A 27 -11.36 18.43 -8.93
N ILE A 28 -10.22 17.78 -9.17
CA ILE A 28 -10.18 16.38 -9.57
C ILE A 28 -10.56 15.42 -8.43
N ILE A 29 -10.34 15.80 -7.17
CA ILE A 29 -10.86 15.06 -6.01
C ILE A 29 -12.39 15.11 -6.06
N PHE A 30 -12.99 16.29 -6.22
CA PHE A 30 -14.44 16.43 -6.34
C PHE A 30 -14.99 15.62 -7.51
N THR A 31 -14.37 15.71 -8.69
CA THR A 31 -14.75 14.90 -9.84
C THR A 31 -14.73 13.41 -9.51
N ALA A 32 -13.68 12.92 -8.83
CA ALA A 32 -13.60 11.53 -8.41
C ALA A 32 -14.71 11.14 -7.42
N LEU A 33 -15.06 12.01 -6.46
CA LEU A 33 -16.15 11.76 -5.50
C LEU A 33 -17.52 11.62 -6.19
N LEU A 34 -17.76 12.38 -7.26
CA LEU A 34 -19.00 12.33 -8.04
C LEU A 34 -19.15 10.99 -8.78
N ILE A 35 -18.07 10.47 -9.36
CA ILE A 35 -18.09 9.22 -10.15
C ILE A 35 -17.68 7.99 -9.35
N CYS A 36 -17.41 8.15 -8.05
CA CYS A 36 -16.87 7.10 -7.18
C CYS A 36 -17.73 5.83 -7.19
N ASP A 37 -19.06 5.97 -7.27
CA ASP A 37 -19.99 4.84 -7.22
C ASP A 37 -19.92 3.96 -8.49
N LEU A 38 -19.34 4.45 -9.59
CA LEU A 38 -19.13 3.64 -10.81
C LEU A 38 -18.10 2.52 -10.61
N VAL A 39 -17.22 2.68 -9.62
CA VAL A 39 -16.07 1.81 -9.36
C VAL A 39 -15.89 1.51 -7.87
N SER A 40 -16.96 1.56 -7.06
CA SER A 40 -16.91 1.37 -5.60
C SER A 40 -16.22 0.05 -5.18
N ASP A 41 -16.28 -0.98 -6.02
CA ASP A 41 -15.61 -2.27 -5.83
C ASP A 41 -14.07 -2.16 -5.63
N VAL A 42 -13.43 -1.09 -6.13
CA VAL A 42 -11.97 -0.89 -5.96
C VAL A 42 -11.60 -0.61 -4.51
N PHE A 43 -12.52 0.00 -3.75
CA PHE A 43 -12.33 0.34 -2.34
C PHE A 43 -12.60 -0.84 -1.41
N THR A 44 -13.44 -1.79 -1.84
CA THR A 44 -13.71 -3.04 -1.11
C THR A 44 -12.74 -4.16 -1.54
N GLY A 45 -12.03 -4.00 -2.66
CA GLY A 45 -11.13 -4.99 -3.23
C GLY A 45 -11.85 -6.20 -3.83
N GLN A 46 -13.09 -6.01 -4.28
CA GLN A 46 -13.92 -7.05 -4.88
C GLN A 46 -13.72 -7.18 -6.39
N VAL A 47 -12.91 -6.32 -7.00
CA VAL A 47 -12.59 -6.37 -8.44
C VAL A 47 -11.83 -7.65 -8.76
N LYS A 48 -12.38 -8.46 -9.67
CA LYS A 48 -11.73 -9.65 -10.23
C LYS A 48 -11.04 -9.29 -11.54
N GLY A 49 -9.81 -9.77 -11.75
CA GLY A 49 -9.07 -9.58 -13.00
C GLY A 49 -8.29 -8.25 -13.05
N ASN A 50 -8.20 -7.67 -14.25
CA ASN A 50 -7.39 -6.47 -14.49
C ASN A 50 -8.13 -5.20 -14.00
N ILE A 51 -7.71 -4.68 -12.84
CA ILE A 51 -8.29 -3.47 -12.25
C ILE A 51 -8.21 -2.25 -13.15
N THR A 52 -7.14 -2.09 -13.92
CA THR A 52 -6.96 -0.92 -14.80
C THR A 52 -8.01 -0.91 -15.88
N GLU A 53 -8.28 -2.07 -16.49
CA GLU A 53 -9.30 -2.20 -17.53
C GLU A 53 -10.71 -2.03 -16.94
N TYR A 54 -10.99 -2.66 -15.79
CA TYR A 54 -12.25 -2.51 -15.09
C TYR A 54 -12.58 -1.03 -14.80
N VAL A 55 -11.64 -0.28 -14.23
CA VAL A 55 -11.85 1.15 -13.91
C VAL A 55 -12.04 1.96 -15.20
N ARG A 56 -11.20 1.73 -16.22
CA ARG A 56 -11.28 2.46 -17.49
C ARG A 56 -12.66 2.30 -18.14
N GLN A 57 -13.16 1.08 -18.25
CA GLN A 57 -14.45 0.79 -18.88
C GLN A 57 -15.63 1.42 -18.14
N ARG A 58 -15.60 1.41 -16.79
CA ARG A 58 -16.67 1.96 -15.95
C ARG A 58 -16.71 3.49 -15.93
N MET A 59 -15.54 4.12 -15.91
CA MET A 59 -15.40 5.56 -15.77
C MET A 59 -15.55 6.30 -17.12
N LEU A 60 -15.01 5.75 -18.21
CA LEU A 60 -14.89 6.46 -19.48
C LEU A 60 -16.21 7.05 -19.99
N PRO A 61 -17.35 6.33 -19.99
CA PRO A 61 -18.63 6.89 -20.48
C PRO A 61 -19.12 8.09 -19.65
N ALA A 62 -18.83 8.12 -18.34
CA ALA A 62 -19.17 9.27 -17.51
C ALA A 62 -18.24 10.45 -17.79
N CYS A 63 -16.93 10.20 -17.95
CA CYS A 63 -15.96 11.23 -18.28
C CYS A 63 -16.20 11.88 -19.64
N GLU A 64 -16.63 11.10 -20.64
CA GLU A 64 -16.97 11.64 -21.97
C GLU A 64 -18.22 12.53 -21.92
N ARG A 65 -19.27 12.12 -21.19
CA ARG A 65 -20.47 12.93 -21.00
C ARG A 65 -20.19 14.25 -20.27
N MET A 66 -19.27 14.23 -19.30
CA MET A 66 -18.84 15.42 -18.57
C MET A 66 -17.73 16.21 -19.29
N GLN A 67 -17.32 15.78 -20.48
CA GLN A 67 -16.25 16.41 -21.28
C GLN A 67 -14.92 16.57 -20.51
N ILE A 68 -14.58 15.59 -19.66
CA ILE A 68 -13.35 15.63 -18.86
C ILE A 68 -12.12 15.51 -19.78
N PRO A 69 -11.13 16.41 -19.66
CA PRO A 69 -9.90 16.37 -20.45
C PRO A 69 -9.16 15.02 -20.33
N GLY A 70 -8.43 14.63 -21.39
CA GLY A 70 -7.69 13.35 -21.41
C GLY A 70 -6.70 13.21 -20.25
N LYS A 71 -5.97 14.28 -19.93
CA LYS A 71 -5.02 14.33 -18.80
C LYS A 71 -5.72 14.03 -17.45
N ASP A 72 -6.90 14.60 -17.24
CA ASP A 72 -7.66 14.41 -16.01
C ASP A 72 -8.28 13.02 -15.95
N ARG A 73 -8.71 12.46 -17.10
CA ARG A 73 -9.13 11.06 -17.19
C ARG A 73 -8.02 10.09 -16.79
N ASP A 74 -6.80 10.29 -17.28
CA ASP A 74 -5.66 9.46 -16.90
C ASP A 74 -5.30 9.61 -15.42
N ARG A 75 -5.47 10.82 -14.89
CA ARG A 75 -5.24 11.11 -13.48
C ARG A 75 -6.28 10.45 -12.58
N LEU A 76 -7.57 10.52 -12.92
CA LEU A 76 -8.66 9.80 -12.25
C LEU A 76 -8.43 8.29 -12.28
N LEU A 77 -8.00 7.75 -13.43
CA LEU A 77 -7.66 6.33 -13.56
C LEU A 77 -6.56 5.95 -12.55
N GLN A 78 -5.48 6.72 -12.47
CA GLN A 78 -4.41 6.51 -11.49
C GLN A 78 -4.92 6.57 -10.05
N MET A 79 -5.80 7.52 -9.73
CA MET A 79 -6.41 7.64 -8.40
C MET A 79 -7.19 6.37 -8.03
N PHE A 80 -8.09 5.90 -8.89
CA PHE A 80 -8.94 4.74 -8.61
C PHE A 80 -8.18 3.40 -8.56
N ILE A 81 -7.25 3.12 -9.48
CA ILE A 81 -6.49 1.86 -9.43
C ILE A 81 -5.64 1.75 -8.16
N SER A 82 -5.23 2.91 -7.62
CA SER A 82 -4.36 2.98 -6.46
C SER A 82 -5.08 2.74 -5.12
N GLN A 83 -6.42 2.76 -5.11
CA GLN A 83 -7.23 2.50 -3.91
C GLN A 83 -6.91 1.15 -3.27
N THR A 84 -6.63 0.14 -4.10
CA THR A 84 -6.19 -1.18 -3.64
C THR A 84 -4.92 -1.13 -2.79
N ARG A 85 -4.00 -0.19 -3.05
CA ARG A 85 -2.75 -0.06 -2.26
C ARG A 85 -3.03 0.49 -0.87
N PHE A 86 -3.94 1.45 -0.74
CA PHE A 86 -4.28 2.04 0.54
C PHE A 86 -4.86 1.00 1.52
N ARG A 87 -5.56 -0.01 1.00
CA ARG A 87 -6.11 -1.12 1.80
C ARG A 87 -5.06 -2.04 2.42
N HIS A 88 -3.87 -2.13 1.83
CA HIS A 88 -2.80 -3.02 2.29
C HIS A 88 -1.78 -2.22 3.11
N SER A 89 -2.14 -1.86 4.35
CA SER A 89 -1.26 -1.10 5.25
C SER A 89 -0.01 -1.92 5.60
N GLY A 90 1.16 -1.49 5.11
CA GLY A 90 2.52 -1.75 5.65
C GLY A 90 2.99 -3.17 6.03
N LYS A 91 2.13 -4.21 6.01
CA LYS A 91 2.40 -5.54 6.56
C LYS A 91 3.26 -6.41 5.65
N SER A 92 3.42 -6.00 4.40
CA SER A 92 4.30 -6.69 3.45
C SER A 92 5.68 -6.05 3.46
N LYS A 93 6.74 -6.84 3.74
CA LYS A 93 8.14 -6.43 3.59
C LYS A 93 8.49 -5.92 2.18
N LYS A 94 7.64 -6.21 1.18
CA LYS A 94 7.79 -5.77 -0.21
C LYS A 94 7.03 -4.49 -0.52
N SER A 95 6.16 -4.02 0.37
CA SER A 95 5.49 -2.73 0.20
C SER A 95 6.52 -1.62 0.35
N ARG A 96 6.57 -0.69 -0.61
CA ARG A 96 7.41 0.53 -0.53
C ARG A 96 6.49 1.75 -0.39
N PRO A 97 5.91 2.01 0.81
CA PRO A 97 5.04 3.16 1.04
C PRO A 97 5.67 4.48 0.62
N ASP A 98 6.97 4.66 0.89
CA ASP A 98 7.69 5.90 0.57
C ASP A 98 7.72 6.19 -0.93
N VAL A 99 7.92 5.15 -1.75
CA VAL A 99 7.91 5.28 -3.22
C VAL A 99 6.50 5.62 -3.73
N PHE A 100 5.47 5.09 -3.07
CA PHE A 100 4.09 5.36 -3.44
C PHE A 100 3.67 6.78 -3.04
N ARG A 101 4.11 7.27 -1.87
CA ARG A 101 3.92 8.66 -1.41
C ARG A 101 4.48 9.70 -2.37
N ASN A 102 5.61 9.39 -3.00
CA ASN A 102 6.26 10.28 -3.96
C ASN A 102 5.58 10.32 -5.34
N LYS A 103 4.49 9.58 -5.55
CA LYS A 103 3.74 9.66 -6.81
C LYS A 103 2.99 10.98 -6.89
N VAL A 104 3.02 11.60 -8.06
CA VAL A 104 2.33 12.87 -8.32
C VAL A 104 0.85 12.83 -7.96
N PHE A 105 0.19 11.67 -8.09
CA PHE A 105 -1.24 11.44 -7.80
C PHE A 105 -1.54 10.96 -6.39
N PHE A 106 -0.51 10.81 -5.56
CA PHE A 106 -0.68 10.23 -4.23
C PHE A 106 -1.66 11.03 -3.38
N TYR A 107 -1.47 12.36 -3.31
CA TYR A 107 -2.29 13.23 -2.48
C TYR A 107 -3.79 13.08 -2.82
N GLU A 108 -4.15 13.28 -4.07
CA GLU A 108 -5.55 13.22 -4.52
C GLU A 108 -6.15 11.83 -4.34
N ALA A 109 -5.37 10.78 -4.62
CA ALA A 109 -5.82 9.41 -4.42
C ALA A 109 -6.01 9.06 -2.93
N PHE A 110 -5.14 9.60 -2.06
CA PHE A 110 -5.23 9.44 -0.62
C PHE A 110 -6.44 10.19 -0.06
N MET A 111 -6.68 11.43 -0.49
CA MET A 111 -7.84 12.20 -0.08
C MET A 111 -9.14 11.52 -0.49
N LEU A 112 -9.21 10.98 -1.70
CA LEU A 112 -10.33 10.16 -2.15
C LEU A 112 -10.54 8.93 -1.23
N PHE A 113 -9.47 8.23 -0.85
CA PHE A 113 -9.54 7.11 0.09
C PHE A 113 -10.05 7.55 1.48
N LYS A 114 -9.50 8.62 2.04
CA LYS A 114 -9.87 9.17 3.35
C LYS A 114 -11.36 9.54 3.37
N ILE A 115 -11.82 10.31 2.39
CA ILE A 115 -13.23 10.74 2.28
C ILE A 115 -14.16 9.52 2.12
N TYR A 116 -13.82 8.60 1.22
CA TYR A 116 -14.64 7.40 0.99
C TYR A 116 -14.80 6.57 2.28
N THR A 117 -13.69 6.29 2.97
CA THR A 117 -13.69 5.45 4.18
C THR A 117 -14.43 6.08 5.35
N LEU A 118 -14.30 7.40 5.53
CA LEU A 118 -15.10 8.16 6.48
C LEU A 118 -16.59 8.13 6.12
N SER A 119 -16.94 8.18 4.83
CA SER A 119 -18.36 8.22 4.39
C SER A 119 -19.12 6.91 4.64
N ILE A 120 -18.41 5.78 4.63
CA ILE A 120 -18.97 4.46 4.90
C ILE A 120 -18.84 4.04 6.37
N ASN A 121 -18.12 4.83 7.18
CA ASN A 121 -17.83 4.57 8.59
C ASN A 121 -17.22 3.17 8.84
N ASP A 122 -16.29 2.74 7.97
CA ASP A 122 -15.59 1.46 8.12
C ASP A 122 -14.31 1.65 8.95
N GLU A 123 -14.36 1.25 10.22
CA GLU A 123 -13.27 1.41 11.18
C GLU A 123 -11.94 0.82 10.69
N GLU A 124 -11.96 -0.34 10.03
CA GLU A 124 -10.73 -0.98 9.55
C GLU A 124 -10.07 -0.13 8.46
N SER A 125 -10.87 0.43 7.57
CA SER A 125 -10.37 1.28 6.49
C SER A 125 -9.99 2.67 6.98
N ILE A 126 -10.67 3.21 8.00
CA ILE A 126 -10.29 4.45 8.69
C ILE A 126 -8.91 4.27 9.34
N GLN A 127 -8.65 3.17 10.05
CA GLN A 127 -7.32 2.88 10.61
C GLN A 127 -6.23 2.81 9.52
N LYS A 128 -6.55 2.27 8.35
CA LYS A 128 -5.64 2.27 7.20
C LYS A 128 -5.40 3.68 6.67
N ALA A 129 -6.41 4.53 6.60
CA ALA A 129 -6.26 5.93 6.21
C ALA A 129 -5.30 6.66 7.17
N MET A 130 -5.46 6.46 8.48
CA MET A 130 -4.56 7.02 9.51
C MET A 130 -3.09 6.57 9.33
N PHE A 131 -2.86 5.31 8.94
CA PHE A 131 -1.51 4.84 8.61
C PHE A 131 -0.90 5.62 7.43
N TRP A 132 -1.69 5.93 6.42
CA TRP A 132 -1.22 6.68 5.25
C TRP A 132 -1.03 8.16 5.53
N GLU A 133 -1.87 8.74 6.38
CA GLU A 133 -1.77 10.14 6.81
C GLU A 133 -0.50 10.39 7.63
N ILE A 134 -0.31 9.62 8.71
CA ILE A 134 0.79 9.82 9.65
C ILE A 134 2.09 9.19 9.13
N GLY A 135 1.99 8.07 8.43
CA GLY A 135 3.12 7.23 8.04
C GLY A 135 3.59 6.24 9.09
N PRO A 136 4.56 5.38 8.72
CA PRO A 136 5.13 4.43 9.66
C PRO A 136 5.71 5.22 10.82
N ARG A 137 5.05 5.15 11.99
CA ARG A 137 5.59 5.70 13.23
C ARG A 137 6.98 5.09 13.40
N GLY A 138 8.02 5.91 13.39
CA GLY A 138 9.31 5.50 13.90
C GLY A 138 9.05 4.93 15.29
N ARG A 139 9.46 3.68 15.54
CA ARG A 139 9.38 3.14 16.90
C ARG A 139 10.04 4.18 17.81
N PRO A 140 9.43 4.58 18.93
CA PRO A 140 10.17 5.29 19.96
C PRO A 140 11.50 4.54 20.16
N PRO A 141 12.64 5.25 20.22
CA PRO A 141 13.93 4.59 20.41
C PRO A 141 13.76 3.58 21.54
N GLU A 142 14.13 2.31 21.28
CA GLU A 142 14.03 1.26 22.29
C GLU A 142 14.69 1.83 23.54
N VAL A 143 13.92 1.95 24.63
CA VAL A 143 14.42 2.46 25.91
C VAL A 143 15.69 1.67 26.17
N ASN A 144 16.84 2.34 26.10
CA ASN A 144 18.14 1.71 26.19
C ASN A 144 18.05 0.69 27.30
N LYS A 145 18.17 -0.61 26.96
CA LYS A 145 18.27 -1.68 27.95
C LYS A 145 19.28 -1.17 28.96
N ILE A 146 18.84 -0.92 30.18
CA ILE A 146 19.71 -0.52 31.27
C ILE A 146 20.87 -1.50 31.23
N ILE A 147 22.04 -1.01 30.80
CA ILE A 147 23.26 -1.78 30.76
C ILE A 147 23.53 -2.03 32.25
N SER A 148 23.11 -3.18 32.75
CA SER A 148 23.52 -3.60 34.09
C SER A 148 25.04 -3.62 34.07
N ALA A 149 25.68 -2.78 34.88
CA ALA A 149 27.13 -2.64 34.99
C ALA A 149 27.84 -3.88 35.58
N PHE A 150 27.19 -5.05 35.52
CA PHE A 150 27.73 -6.32 36.00
C PHE A 150 28.04 -7.21 34.81
N PRO A 151 29.33 -7.49 34.53
CA PRO A 151 29.69 -8.41 33.46
C PRO A 151 29.17 -9.83 33.80
N PRO A 152 28.62 -10.57 32.84
CA PRO A 152 28.24 -11.95 33.06
C PRO A 152 29.49 -12.78 33.35
N ARG A 153 29.49 -13.50 34.48
CA ARG A 153 30.54 -14.45 34.86
C ARG A 153 30.69 -15.50 33.76
N ARG A 154 31.82 -15.44 33.05
CA ARG A 154 32.27 -16.42 32.07
C ARG A 154 32.60 -17.73 32.80
N ASN A 155 31.65 -18.66 32.85
CA ASN A 155 31.91 -19.99 33.40
C ASN A 155 32.83 -20.78 32.46
N GLN A 156 34.11 -20.72 32.79
CA GLN A 156 35.16 -21.57 32.28
C GLN A 156 35.07 -22.91 33.04
N ARG A 157 34.56 -23.97 32.40
CA ARG A 157 34.88 -25.34 32.83
C ARG A 157 35.48 -26.14 31.68
N ARG A 158 36.72 -26.50 31.97
CA ARG A 158 37.71 -27.30 31.25
C ARG A 158 37.26 -28.76 31.08
N ASN A 159 37.50 -29.28 29.88
CA ASN A 159 38.35 -30.43 29.56
C ASN A 159 37.87 -31.88 29.83
N GLY A 160 38.03 -32.71 28.80
CA GLY A 160 37.97 -34.19 28.79
C GLY A 160 37.13 -34.70 27.60
N GLY A 161 37.63 -35.40 26.59
CA GLY A 161 38.94 -35.97 26.28
C GLY A 161 38.78 -36.98 25.13
N ARG A 162 39.62 -36.84 24.10
CA ARG A 162 40.23 -37.89 23.23
C ARG A 162 39.37 -38.92 22.46
N GLY A 163 39.68 -38.99 21.15
CA GLY A 163 39.60 -40.18 20.28
C GLY A 163 38.87 -39.84 18.98
N GLY A 164 39.47 -39.80 17.79
CA GLY A 164 40.76 -40.23 17.31
C GLY A 164 40.59 -40.77 15.88
N GLN A 165 41.39 -40.25 14.94
CA GLN A 165 41.85 -40.91 13.70
C GLN A 165 40.84 -41.07 12.54
N ASN A 166 41.04 -40.35 11.43
CA ASN A 166 41.74 -40.77 10.19
C ASN A 166 40.81 -41.60 9.27
N ARG A 167 40.67 -41.38 7.96
CA ARG A 167 41.72 -41.22 6.92
C ARG A 167 41.06 -40.97 5.55
N SER A 168 41.77 -40.18 4.73
CA SER A 168 42.09 -40.40 3.31
C SER A 168 41.03 -40.57 2.21
N GLY A 169 41.24 -39.77 1.16
CA GLY A 169 41.25 -40.21 -0.25
C GLY A 169 39.92 -40.03 -0.98
N GLY A 170 39.83 -39.42 -2.16
CA GLY A 170 40.85 -38.99 -3.11
C GLY A 170 40.18 -38.52 -4.40
N ASN A 171 40.97 -37.87 -5.24
CA ASN A 171 40.88 -37.76 -6.70
C ASN A 171 39.56 -37.40 -7.42
N ARG A 172 39.60 -36.22 -8.06
CA ARG A 172 38.91 -35.88 -9.33
C ARG A 172 39.23 -36.93 -10.42
N PRO A 173 38.42 -37.07 -11.50
CA PRO A 173 38.67 -36.22 -12.67
C PRO A 173 37.45 -35.75 -13.48
N ARG A 174 37.69 -34.63 -14.16
CA ARG A 174 36.96 -34.01 -15.27
C ARG A 174 37.08 -34.91 -16.52
N LYS A 175 36.03 -35.07 -17.34
CA LYS A 175 36.15 -35.63 -18.69
C LYS A 175 35.22 -34.91 -19.69
N ASN A 176 35.85 -34.30 -20.70
CA ASN A 176 35.28 -33.79 -21.95
C ASN A 176 35.13 -34.92 -22.99
N ARG A 177 34.38 -34.61 -24.07
CA ARG A 177 34.27 -35.21 -25.44
C ARG A 177 32.85 -35.72 -25.71
N THR A 178 32.17 -35.51 -26.83
CA THR A 178 32.44 -34.96 -28.20
C THR A 178 31.06 -34.79 -28.89
N ALA A 179 30.87 -33.87 -29.85
CA ALA A 179 30.61 -34.12 -31.30
C ALA A 179 29.87 -35.45 -31.61
N ASP A 180 28.86 -35.56 -32.48
CA ASP A 180 28.64 -34.93 -33.78
C ASP A 180 27.22 -35.29 -34.30
N LYS A 181 26.66 -34.45 -35.19
CA LYS A 181 25.68 -34.70 -36.29
C LYS A 181 24.41 -35.56 -36.08
N GLN A 182 23.24 -34.97 -36.34
CA GLN A 182 22.60 -34.88 -37.68
C GLN A 182 21.51 -33.80 -37.64
#